data_AF-A0AAN8PDK0-F1
#
_entry.id   AF-A0AAN8PDK0-F1
#
_cell.length_a   1.000
_cell.length_b   1.000
_cell.length_c   1.000
_cell.angle_alpha   90.00
_cell.angle_beta   90.00
_cell.angle_gamma   90.00
#
_symmetry.space_group_name_H-M   'P 1'
#
loop_
_entity.id
_entity.type
_entity.pdbx_description
1 polymer ?
#
loop_
_entity_poly.entity_id
_entity_poly.type
_entity_poly.pdbx_seq_one_letter_code
_entity_poly.pdbx_strand_id
1 'polypeptide(L)'
;MALNFSSREQITRGSVKITDVGLLISVNWSKTRQSHEVTHQLSLCYCSNTLICPVLAYKHLITLIPGTGSALDPIFALPNGSNLSPISKHVLLKRFNKLLVLIVLDPCLYSFHSLRHGGATLAAKAGVSEVLLKQHGDWQTAIRIILNRLVLICIMLRLL
;
A
#
# COMPACT_ATOMS: atom_id res chain seq x y z
N MET A 1 22.91 -1.99 -1.61
CA MET A 1 22.82 -0.72 -0.86
C MET A 1 21.36 -0.49 -0.49
N ALA A 2 20.99 -0.66 0.78
CA ALA A 2 19.62 -0.41 1.21
C ALA A 2 19.38 1.11 1.12
N LEU A 3 18.39 1.53 0.32
CA LEU A 3 17.98 2.93 0.31
C LEU A 3 17.42 3.25 1.70
N ASN A 4 18.11 4.13 2.42
CA ASN A 4 17.66 4.65 3.71
C ASN A 4 16.29 5.30 3.54
N PHE A 5 15.46 5.20 4.57
CA PHE A 5 14.15 5.84 4.52
C PHE A 5 14.30 7.36 4.46
N SER A 6 13.53 7.98 3.58
CA SER A 6 13.47 9.43 3.42
C SER A 6 12.02 9.85 3.47
N SER A 7 11.65 10.61 4.50
CA SER A 7 10.29 11.15 4.66
C SER A 7 9.91 12.15 3.55
N ARG A 8 10.88 12.60 2.74
CA ARG A 8 10.62 13.44 1.56
C ARG A 8 10.14 12.64 0.36
N GLU A 9 10.61 11.40 0.22
CA GLU A 9 10.34 10.55 -0.96
C GLU A 9 9.36 9.40 -0.67
N GLN A 10 9.23 9.02 0.61
CA GLN A 10 8.42 7.89 1.02
C GLN A 10 7.23 8.36 1.85
N ILE A 11 6.14 7.59 1.73
CA ILE A 11 4.87 7.90 2.39
C ILE A 11 5.05 7.79 3.91
N THR A 12 4.60 8.82 4.62
CA THR A 12 4.64 8.90 6.07
C THR A 12 3.23 8.78 6.65
N ARG A 13 3.11 8.71 7.98
CA ARG A 13 1.81 8.78 8.65
C ARG A 13 1.09 10.11 8.38
N GLY A 14 1.83 11.22 8.27
CA GLY A 14 1.29 12.52 7.91
C GLY A 14 0.72 12.59 6.49
N SER A 15 1.09 11.65 5.60
CA SER A 15 0.51 11.53 4.26
C SER A 15 -0.89 10.89 4.25
N VAL A 16 -1.38 10.37 5.38
CA VAL A 16 -2.67 9.68 5.49
C VAL A 16 -3.64 10.51 6.31
N LYS A 17 -4.80 10.81 5.72
CA LYS A 17 -5.93 11.40 6.43
C LYS A 17 -7.04 10.36 6.57
N ILE A 18 -7.41 10.06 7.81
CA ILE A 18 -8.58 9.24 8.12
C ILE A 18 -9.81 10.15 8.04
N THR A 19 -10.85 9.68 7.38
CA THR A 19 -12.14 10.37 7.18
C THR A 19 -13.29 9.43 7.53
N ASP A 20 -14.50 9.95 7.57
CA ASP A 20 -15.70 9.16 7.85
C ASP A 20 -16.00 8.12 6.75
N VAL A 21 -15.55 8.38 5.52
CA VAL A 21 -15.74 7.50 4.36
C VAL A 21 -14.57 6.54 4.11
N GLY A 22 -13.41 6.79 4.70
CA GLY A 22 -12.24 5.94 4.55
C GLY A 22 -10.89 6.65 4.74
N LEU A 23 -9.89 6.31 3.93
CA LEU A 23 -8.55 6.91 3.95
C LEU A 23 -8.29 7.74 2.70
N LEU A 24 -7.69 8.91 2.88
CA LEU A 24 -7.09 9.69 1.81
C LEU A 24 -5.57 9.66 1.97
N ILE A 25 -4.87 9.18 0.95
CA ILE A 25 -3.41 9.01 0.96
C ILE A 25 -2.80 9.93 -0.09
N SER A 26 -1.95 10.84 0.36
CA SER A 26 -1.18 11.75 -0.48
C SER A 26 0.16 11.13 -0.87
N VAL A 27 0.42 11.01 -2.18
CA VAL A 27 1.66 10.45 -2.71
C VAL A 27 2.37 11.53 -3.50
N ASN A 28 3.44 12.06 -2.91
CA ASN A 28 4.21 13.19 -3.47
C ASN A 28 5.38 12.76 -4.34
N TRP A 29 5.78 11.47 -4.25
CA TRP A 29 6.93 10.96 -4.97
C TRP A 29 6.69 9.53 -5.44
N SER A 30 7.09 9.25 -6.67
CA SER A 30 7.08 7.90 -7.23
C SER A 30 8.21 7.75 -8.25
N LYS A 31 8.45 6.52 -8.71
CA LYS A 31 9.45 6.25 -9.75
C LYS A 31 9.22 7.10 -11.02
N THR A 32 7.96 7.39 -11.35
CA THR A 32 7.56 8.14 -12.54
C THR A 32 7.21 9.60 -12.25
N ARG A 33 7.18 10.01 -10.97
CA ARG A 33 6.89 11.38 -10.53
C ARG A 33 7.93 11.81 -9.49
N GLN A 34 9.06 12.29 -10.00
CA GLN A 34 10.19 12.73 -9.17
C GLN A 34 10.24 14.25 -8.98
N SER A 35 9.42 15.03 -9.73
CA SER A 35 9.46 16.50 -9.70
C SER A 35 8.73 17.14 -8.51
N HIS A 36 8.01 16.37 -7.67
CA HIS A 36 7.18 16.87 -6.56
C HIS A 36 6.07 17.89 -6.95
N GLU A 37 5.87 18.16 -8.24
CA GLU A 37 4.96 19.22 -8.72
C GLU A 37 3.47 18.88 -8.53
N VAL A 38 3.12 17.60 -8.51
CA VAL A 38 1.72 17.15 -8.41
C VAL A 38 1.60 16.01 -7.41
N THR A 39 0.83 16.23 -6.34
CA THR A 39 0.45 15.19 -5.38
C THR A 39 -0.61 14.28 -5.99
N HIS A 40 -0.32 12.98 -6.05
CA HIS A 40 -1.31 11.98 -6.40
C HIS A 40 -2.12 11.60 -5.16
N GLN A 41 -3.45 11.75 -5.23
CA GLN A 41 -4.36 11.42 -4.14
C GLN A 41 -4.99 10.05 -4.39
N LEU A 42 -4.80 9.13 -3.45
CA LEU A 42 -5.44 7.81 -3.44
C LEU A 42 -6.53 7.80 -2.36
N SER A 43 -7.76 7.52 -2.76
CA SER A 43 -8.88 7.37 -1.84
C SER A 43 -9.22 5.90 -1.66
N LEU A 44 -9.20 5.41 -0.43
CA LEU A 44 -9.60 4.05 -0.06
C LEU A 44 -10.87 4.12 0.76
N CYS A 45 -11.95 3.51 0.29
CA CYS A 45 -13.21 3.46 1.03
C CYS A 45 -13.24 2.26 1.98
N TYR A 46 -14.12 2.33 2.98
CA TYR A 46 -14.52 1.12 3.70
C TYR A 46 -15.11 0.10 2.72
N CYS A 47 -14.92 -1.18 3.03
CA CYS A 47 -15.59 -2.26 2.29
C CYS A 47 -16.41 -3.11 3.25
N SER A 48 -17.44 -3.76 2.72
CA SER A 48 -18.36 -4.60 3.49
C SER A 48 -17.65 -5.78 4.15
N ASN A 49 -16.62 -6.33 3.50
CA ASN A 49 -15.81 -7.41 4.06
C ASN A 49 -14.70 -6.85 4.95
N THR A 50 -14.96 -6.85 6.26
CA THR A 50 -14.03 -6.35 7.28
C THR A 50 -12.68 -7.08 7.30
N LEU A 51 -12.60 -8.32 6.80
CA LEU A 51 -11.37 -9.12 6.79
C LEU A 51 -10.34 -8.60 5.78
N ILE A 52 -10.78 -7.99 4.69
CA ILE A 52 -9.93 -7.47 3.62
C ILE A 52 -10.00 -5.94 3.53
N CYS A 53 -10.60 -5.28 4.52
CA CYS A 53 -10.84 -3.85 4.48
C CYS A 53 -9.54 -3.07 4.69
N PRO A 54 -9.12 -2.25 3.70
CA PRO A 54 -7.89 -1.49 3.78
C PRO A 54 -7.89 -0.46 4.90
N VAL A 55 -9.04 0.18 5.12
CA VAL A 55 -9.21 1.20 6.15
C VAL A 55 -9.07 0.58 7.54
N LEU A 56 -9.76 -0.55 7.79
CA LEU A 56 -9.69 -1.24 9.07
C LEU A 56 -8.30 -1.85 9.30
N ALA A 57 -7.67 -2.40 8.27
CA ALA A 57 -6.30 -2.94 8.37
C ALA A 57 -5.29 -1.86 8.75
N TYR A 58 -5.40 -0.66 8.15
CA TYR A 58 -4.53 0.46 8.51
C TYR A 58 -4.80 0.99 9.93
N LYS A 59 -6.07 1.13 10.32
CA LYS A 59 -6.44 1.51 11.70
C LYS A 59 -5.87 0.53 12.71
N HIS A 60 -6.02 -0.77 12.45
CA HIS A 60 -5.47 -1.82 13.30
C HIS A 60 -3.94 -1.76 13.39
N LEU A 61 -3.25 -1.53 12.27
CA LEU A 61 -1.80 -1.34 12.26
C LEU A 61 -1.36 -0.20 13.19
N ILE A 62 -1.97 0.99 13.07
CA ILE A 62 -1.54 2.14 13.87
C ILE A 62 -1.94 2.02 15.34
N THR A 63 -2.94 1.19 15.67
CA THR A 63 -3.25 0.82 17.06
C THR A 63 -2.20 -0.12 17.63
N LEU A 64 -1.79 -1.16 16.88
CA LEU A 64 -0.77 -2.12 17.31
C LEU A 64 0.63 -1.51 17.36
N ILE A 65 0.91 -0.58 16.45
CA ILE A 65 2.20 0.09 16.30
C ILE A 65 1.92 1.60 16.34
N PRO A 66 1.76 2.22 17.52
CA PRO A 66 1.39 3.64 17.66
C PRO A 66 2.45 4.60 17.13
N GLY A 67 3.70 4.14 16.98
CA GLY A 67 4.82 4.96 16.53
C GLY A 67 5.27 5.98 17.56
N THR A 68 5.95 7.03 17.12
CA THR A 68 6.48 8.10 17.98
C THR A 68 5.49 9.26 18.15
N GLY A 69 4.39 9.25 17.40
CA GLY A 69 3.45 10.37 17.29
C GLY A 69 3.88 11.40 16.24
N SER A 70 5.03 11.21 15.59
CA SER A 70 5.51 12.11 14.55
C SER A 70 4.79 11.91 13.22
N ALA A 71 4.41 13.01 12.56
CA ALA A 71 3.90 12.97 11.19
C ALA A 71 4.92 12.44 10.17
N LEU A 72 6.21 12.42 10.52
CA LEU A 72 7.29 11.91 9.70
C LEU A 72 7.53 10.40 9.88
N ASP A 73 6.83 9.76 10.82
CA ASP A 73 6.92 8.32 11.01
C ASP A 73 6.59 7.59 9.70
N PRO A 74 7.31 6.51 9.35
CA PRO A 74 6.95 5.70 8.20
C PRO A 74 5.52 5.19 8.33
N ILE A 75 4.79 5.19 7.21
CA ILE A 75 3.43 4.64 7.18
C ILE A 75 3.41 3.14 7.57
N PHE A 76 4.48 2.41 7.22
CA PHE A 76 4.70 1.01 7.61
C PHE A 76 6.05 0.88 8.30
N ALA A 77 6.02 0.57 9.60
CA ALA A 77 7.21 0.39 10.42
C ALA A 77 7.03 -0.79 11.37
N LEU A 78 8.15 -1.38 11.79
CA LEU A 78 8.21 -2.32 12.90
C LEU A 78 8.94 -1.66 14.08
N PRO A 79 8.56 -1.99 15.32
CA PRO A 79 9.35 -1.63 16.49
C PRO A 79 10.75 -2.25 16.39
N ASN A 80 11.76 -1.46 16.72
CA ASN A 80 13.15 -1.89 16.83
C ASN A 80 13.75 -1.24 18.10
N GLY A 81 13.56 -1.92 19.23
CA GLY A 81 13.81 -1.34 20.55
C GLY A 81 12.87 -0.14 20.80
N SER A 82 13.44 1.01 21.14
CA SER A 82 12.72 2.27 21.34
C SER A 82 12.39 3.04 20.04
N ASN A 83 12.91 2.59 18.89
CA ASN A 83 12.76 3.28 17.60
C ASN A 83 11.80 2.54 16.66
N LEU A 84 11.28 3.26 15.67
CA LEU A 84 10.59 2.68 14.53
C LEU A 84 11.54 2.46 13.37
N SER A 85 11.52 1.25 12.81
CA SER A 85 12.25 0.92 11.59
C SER A 85 11.28 0.70 10.43
N PRO A 86 11.40 1.48 9.33
CA PRO A 86 10.56 1.29 8.14
C PRO A 86 10.68 -0.14 7.58
N ILE A 87 9.55 -0.69 7.13
CA ILE A 87 9.54 -2.04 6.54
C ILE A 87 10.18 -2.00 5.15
N SER A 88 11.28 -2.73 4.97
CA SER A 88 11.90 -2.86 3.66
C SER A 88 11.08 -3.78 2.73
N LYS A 89 11.21 -3.56 1.41
CA LYS A 89 10.61 -4.45 0.39
C LYS A 89 11.02 -5.90 0.60
N HIS A 90 12.28 -6.16 0.99
CA HIS A 90 12.78 -7.51 1.20
C HIS A 90 12.07 -8.20 2.37
N VAL A 91 11.93 -7.52 3.51
CA VAL A 91 11.20 -8.05 4.67
C VAL A 91 9.75 -8.35 4.31
N LEU A 92 9.10 -7.41 3.62
CA LEU A 92 7.72 -7.60 3.18
C LEU A 92 7.58 -8.78 2.21
N LEU A 93 8.48 -8.91 1.22
CA LEU A 93 8.45 -10.01 0.26
C LEU A 93 8.69 -11.37 0.93
N LYS A 94 9.63 -11.43 1.88
CA LYS A 94 9.87 -12.64 2.67
C LYS A 94 8.62 -13.07 3.45
N ARG A 95 7.91 -12.12 4.05
CA ARG A 95 6.64 -12.38 4.76
C ARG A 95 5.54 -12.80 3.79
N PHE A 96 5.41 -12.12 2.66
CA PHE A 96 4.46 -12.48 1.60
C PHE A 96 4.63 -13.92 1.13
N ASN A 97 5.86 -14.32 0.79
CA ASN A 97 6.14 -15.68 0.31
C ASN A 97 5.83 -16.73 1.38
N LYS A 98 6.08 -16.45 2.66
CA LYS A 98 5.68 -17.35 3.75
C LYS A 98 4.15 -17.51 3.82
N LEU A 99 3.40 -16.43 3.64
CA LEU A 99 1.94 -16.47 3.66
C LEU A 99 1.38 -17.28 2.48
N LEU A 100 1.98 -17.14 1.28
CA LEU A 100 1.60 -17.95 0.13
C LEU A 100 1.77 -19.45 0.38
N VAL A 101 2.90 -19.85 0.97
CA VAL A 101 3.13 -21.26 1.35
C VAL A 101 2.08 -21.75 2.35
N LEU A 102 1.71 -20.93 3.34
CA LEU A 102 0.70 -21.30 4.34
C LEU A 102 -0.69 -21.53 3.73
N ILE A 103 -1.00 -20.86 2.62
CA ILE A 103 -2.26 -21.06 1.88
C ILE A 103 -2.09 -22.02 0.69
N VAL A 104 -1.02 -22.81 0.67
CA VAL A 104 -0.75 -23.84 -0.34
C VAL A 104 -0.63 -23.28 -1.77
N LEU A 105 -0.05 -22.09 -1.89
CA LEU A 105 0.30 -21.46 -3.17
C LEU A 105 1.82 -21.46 -3.38
N ASP A 106 2.25 -21.66 -4.64
CA ASP A 106 3.65 -21.56 -5.03
C ASP A 106 4.09 -20.08 -5.09
N PRO A 107 5.03 -19.64 -4.22
CA PRO A 107 5.53 -18.26 -4.24
C PRO A 107 6.18 -17.82 -5.55
N CYS A 108 6.66 -18.74 -6.38
CA CYS A 108 7.26 -18.41 -7.67
C CYS A 108 6.23 -17.86 -8.68
N LEU A 109 4.94 -18.19 -8.50
CA LEU A 109 3.86 -17.75 -9.39
C LEU A 109 3.28 -16.38 -9.00
N TYR A 110 3.65 -15.85 -7.83
CA TYR A 110 3.06 -14.62 -7.30
C TYR A 110 4.12 -13.60 -6.94
N SER A 111 3.78 -12.34 -7.22
CA SER A 111 4.57 -11.19 -6.81
C SER A 111 3.63 -10.09 -6.31
N PHE A 112 4.20 -9.00 -5.78
CA PHE A 112 3.41 -7.81 -5.50
C PHE A 112 2.69 -7.25 -6.73
N HIS A 113 3.21 -7.55 -7.93
CA HIS A 113 2.54 -7.20 -9.17
C HIS A 113 1.28 -8.03 -9.41
N SER A 114 1.32 -9.32 -9.08
CA SER A 114 0.18 -10.24 -9.21
C SER A 114 -1.03 -9.76 -8.40
N LEU A 115 -0.83 -9.31 -7.16
CA LEU A 115 -1.92 -8.78 -6.34
C LEU A 115 -2.52 -7.49 -6.93
N ARG A 116 -1.70 -6.62 -7.55
CA ARG A 116 -2.21 -5.40 -8.20
C ARG A 116 -3.05 -5.74 -9.41
N HIS A 117 -2.57 -6.69 -10.21
CA HIS A 117 -3.33 -7.25 -11.32
C HIS A 117 -4.65 -7.86 -10.85
N GLY A 118 -4.62 -8.69 -9.80
CA GLY A 118 -5.82 -9.27 -9.21
C GLY A 118 -6.83 -8.22 -8.75
N GLY A 119 -6.37 -7.18 -8.05
CA GLY A 119 -7.23 -6.08 -7.60
C GLY A 119 -7.86 -5.29 -8.75
N ALA A 120 -7.09 -4.99 -9.79
CA ALA A 120 -7.60 -4.33 -10.98
C ALA A 120 -8.64 -5.17 -11.73
N THR A 121 -8.36 -6.46 -11.91
CA THR A 121 -9.31 -7.41 -12.53
C THR A 121 -10.59 -7.52 -11.71
N LEU A 122 -10.49 -7.58 -10.38
CA LEU A 122 -11.66 -7.62 -9.51
C LEU A 122 -12.51 -6.36 -9.64
N ALA A 123 -11.87 -5.18 -9.62
CA ALA A 123 -12.57 -3.91 -9.78
C ALA A 123 -13.21 -3.75 -11.16
N ALA A 124 -12.53 -4.20 -12.23
CA ALA A 124 -13.11 -4.24 -13.57
C ALA A 124 -14.33 -5.17 -13.65
N LYS A 125 -14.25 -6.36 -13.04
CA LYS A 125 -15.39 -7.30 -12.93
C LYS A 125 -16.56 -6.72 -12.13
N ALA A 126 -16.28 -5.81 -11.20
CA ALA A 126 -17.30 -5.09 -10.43
C ALA A 126 -17.88 -3.87 -11.19
N GLY A 127 -17.50 -3.65 -12.45
CA GLY A 127 -18.03 -2.57 -13.29
C GLY A 127 -17.38 -1.20 -13.06
N VAL A 128 -16.23 -1.13 -12.37
CA VAL A 128 -15.48 0.13 -12.23
C VAL A 128 -14.97 0.57 -13.60
N SER A 129 -15.21 1.84 -13.96
CA SER A 129 -14.82 2.37 -15.25
C SER A 129 -13.30 2.35 -15.44
N GLU A 130 -12.86 2.15 -16.68
CA GLU A 130 -11.43 2.16 -17.02
C GLU A 130 -10.74 3.47 -16.62
N VAL A 131 -11.44 4.60 -16.72
CA VAL A 131 -10.92 5.92 -16.32
C VAL A 131 -10.59 5.93 -14.83
N LEU A 132 -11.50 5.45 -13.99
CA LEU A 132 -11.28 5.38 -12.54
C LEU A 132 -10.18 4.39 -12.18
N LEU A 133 -10.11 3.25 -12.87
CA LEU A 133 -9.02 2.27 -12.69
C LEU A 133 -7.65 2.86 -13.05
N LYS A 134 -7.57 3.61 -14.16
CA LYS A 134 -6.34 4.31 -14.57
C LYS A 134 -5.93 5.38 -13.58
N GLN A 135 -6.88 6.19 -13.12
CA GLN A 135 -6.62 7.21 -12.11
C GLN A 135 -6.12 6.57 -10.82
N HIS A 136 -6.81 5.55 -10.30
CA HIS A 136 -6.42 4.86 -9.06
C HIS A 136 -5.11 4.07 -9.21
N GLY A 137 -4.82 3.56 -10.41
CA GLY A 137 -3.59 2.83 -10.73
C GLY A 137 -2.40 3.73 -11.08
N ASP A 138 -2.63 5.03 -11.28
CA ASP A 138 -1.71 5.97 -11.91
C ASP A 138 -1.17 5.46 -13.27
N TRP A 139 -2.09 5.02 -14.14
CA TRP A 139 -1.79 4.52 -15.48
C TRP A 139 -2.02 5.60 -16.55
N GLN A 140 -1.02 5.84 -17.40
CA GLN A 140 -1.11 6.81 -18.50
C GLN A 140 -1.69 6.23 -19.81
N THR A 141 -1.73 4.91 -19.97
CA THR A 141 -2.22 4.24 -21.19
C THR A 141 -3.34 3.25 -20.87
N ALA A 142 -4.10 2.83 -21.91
CA ALA A 142 -5.10 1.74 -21.85
C ALA A 142 -4.60 0.57 -21.00
N ILE A 143 -5.47 -0.04 -20.18
CA ILE A 143 -5.11 -1.06 -19.17
C ILE A 143 -4.21 -2.13 -19.79
N ARG A 144 -2.90 -1.89 -19.71
CA ARG A 144 -1.85 -2.75 -20.21
C ARG A 144 -0.75 -2.65 -19.20
N ILE A 145 -0.83 -3.53 -18.19
CA ILE A 145 0.29 -4.13 -17.46
C ILE A 145 1.54 -3.23 -17.35
N ILE A 146 1.43 -2.06 -16.68
CA ILE A 146 2.62 -1.25 -16.35
C ILE A 146 2.57 -0.84 -14.88
N LEU A 147 3.73 -1.02 -14.26
CA LEU A 147 4.00 -1.04 -12.83
C LEU A 147 3.76 0.29 -12.11
N ASN A 148 3.06 0.27 -10.96
CA ASN A 148 3.13 1.25 -9.87
C ASN A 148 2.39 0.75 -8.61
N ARG A 149 2.83 1.17 -7.43
CA ARG A 149 3.06 0.28 -6.26
C ARG A 149 2.05 0.33 -5.10
N LEU A 150 0.82 0.82 -5.27
CA LEU A 150 0.10 1.37 -4.10
C LEU A 150 -1.25 0.79 -3.68
N VAL A 151 -1.76 -0.27 -4.31
CA VAL A 151 -3.05 -0.87 -3.88
C VAL A 151 -2.88 -1.99 -2.84
N LEU A 152 -1.65 -2.38 -2.53
CA LEU A 152 -1.37 -3.73 -2.04
C LEU A 152 -1.10 -3.90 -0.56
N ILE A 153 -0.76 -2.82 0.14
CA ILE A 153 -0.22 -2.98 1.50
C ILE A 153 -1.33 -3.37 2.48
N CYS A 154 -2.58 -3.11 2.12
CA CYS A 154 -3.73 -3.37 2.97
C CYS A 154 -4.09 -4.85 3.19
N ILE A 155 -3.84 -5.74 2.21
CA ILE A 155 -4.04 -7.19 2.40
C ILE A 155 -2.95 -7.79 3.29
N MET A 156 -1.75 -7.19 3.30
CA MET A 156 -0.61 -7.71 4.06
C MET A 156 -0.61 -7.33 5.54
N LEU A 157 -1.33 -6.27 5.93
CA LEU A 157 -1.34 -5.74 7.30
C LEU A 157 -2.14 -6.57 8.31
N ARG A 158 -2.91 -7.56 7.85
CA ARG A 158 -3.68 -8.45 8.74
C ARG A 158 -2.95 -9.76 9.05
N LEU A 159 -1.77 -9.95 8.48
CA LEU A 159 -0.95 -11.17 8.56
C LEU A 159 0.47 -10.89 9.11
N LEU A 160 0.67 -9.68 9.66
CA LEU A 160 1.79 -9.29 10.52
C LEU A 160 1.26 -9.09 11.94
#